data_AF-A0A352NNE6-F1
#
_entry.id   AF-A0A352NNE6-F1
#
_cell.length_a   1.000
_cell.length_b   1.000
_cell.length_c   1.000
_cell.angle_alpha   90.00
_cell.angle_beta   90.00
_cell.angle_gamma   90.00
#
_symmetry.space_group_name_H-M   'P 1'
#
loop_
_entity.id
_entity.type
_entity.pdbx_description
1 polymer ?
#
loop_
_entity_poly.entity_id
_entity_poly.type
_entity_poly.pdbx_seq_one_letter_code
_entity_poly.pdbx_strand_id
1 'polypeptide(L)'
;MLKESVTIEDAIELLNDAFSKDPDAMHELVTTRFSCNEVLADHQTIQVWSNKEKNDFKVGIIGLLNGIFGTADDGWGAIASDFDVVCPNGHELPEKSRMGDQCVECGDHVVMKLIGFKRIR
;
A
#
# COMPACT_ATOMS: atom_id res chain seq x y z
N MET A 1 10.75 -8.40 -22.98
CA MET A 1 12.13 -7.91 -22.92
C MET A 1 12.58 -7.98 -21.47
N LEU A 2 13.77 -8.52 -21.20
CA LEU A 2 14.31 -8.55 -19.83
C LEU A 2 15.14 -7.29 -19.61
N LYS A 3 15.05 -6.69 -18.41
CA LYS A 3 15.89 -5.57 -17.98
C LYS A 3 17.00 -6.13 -17.09
N GLU A 4 18.26 -5.78 -17.37
CA GLU A 4 19.42 -6.15 -16.53
C GLU A 4 19.41 -5.40 -15.18
N SER A 5 18.78 -4.23 -15.14
CA SER A 5 18.62 -3.42 -13.93
C SER A 5 17.29 -2.65 -13.97
N VAL A 6 16.74 -2.35 -12.80
CA VAL A 6 15.56 -1.50 -12.63
C VAL A 6 15.81 -0.50 -11.50
N THR A 7 15.37 0.75 -11.68
CA THR A 7 15.37 1.76 -10.62
C THR A 7 14.06 1.74 -9.82
N ILE A 8 14.01 2.52 -8.74
CA ILE A 8 12.78 2.75 -7.98
C ILE A 8 11.75 3.47 -8.86
N GLU A 9 12.21 4.41 -9.69
CA GLU A 9 11.38 5.13 -10.66
C GLU A 9 10.79 4.18 -11.70
N ASP A 10 11.58 3.25 -12.26
CA ASP A 10 11.08 2.23 -13.20
C ASP A 10 9.91 1.44 -12.59
N ALA A 11 10.03 1.08 -11.30
CA ALA A 11 8.99 0.33 -10.60
C ALA A 11 7.73 1.18 -10.36
N ILE A 12 7.89 2.43 -9.93
CA ILE A 12 6.77 3.35 -9.69
C ILE A 12 6.04 3.68 -11.00
N GLU A 13 6.78 3.93 -12.07
CA GLU A 13 6.22 4.16 -13.40
C GLU A 13 5.41 2.95 -13.86
N LEU A 14 5.95 1.74 -13.72
CA LEU A 14 5.22 0.51 -14.05
C LEU A 14 3.95 0.34 -13.21
N LEU A 15 4.03 0.57 -11.90
CA LEU A 15 2.88 0.42 -11.00
C LEU A 15 1.77 1.44 -11.31
N ASN A 16 2.13 2.69 -11.60
CA ASN A 16 1.16 3.72 -12.00
C ASN A 16 0.60 3.47 -13.40
N ASP A 17 1.43 2.99 -14.33
CA ASP A 17 1.00 2.58 -15.66
C ASP A 17 -0.01 1.42 -15.58
N ALA A 18 0.24 0.43 -14.72
CA ALA A 18 -0.69 -0.66 -14.44
C ALA A 18 -1.98 -0.16 -13.77
N PHE A 19 -1.88 0.71 -12.76
CA PHE A 19 -3.04 1.32 -12.10
C PHE A 19 -3.91 2.11 -13.07
N SER A 20 -3.30 2.87 -14.00
CA SER A 20 -4.06 3.61 -15.01
C SER A 20 -4.87 2.70 -15.95
N LYS A 21 -4.45 1.44 -16.11
CA LYS A 21 -5.11 0.44 -16.96
C LYS A 21 -6.17 -0.37 -16.21
N ASP A 22 -5.92 -0.70 -14.95
CA ASP A 22 -6.84 -1.46 -14.10
C ASP A 22 -6.73 -1.02 -12.63
N PRO A 23 -7.47 0.03 -12.23
CA PRO A 23 -7.43 0.54 -10.87
C PRO A 23 -7.90 -0.46 -9.82
N ASP A 24 -8.92 -1.27 -10.15
CA ASP A 24 -9.57 -2.19 -9.21
C ASP A 24 -8.67 -3.39 -8.92
N ALA A 25 -8.08 -4.00 -9.95
CA ALA A 25 -7.12 -5.09 -9.75
C ALA A 25 -5.90 -4.63 -8.95
N MET A 26 -5.39 -3.42 -9.24
CA MET A 26 -4.26 -2.85 -8.51
C MET A 26 -4.62 -2.51 -7.06
N HIS A 27 -5.84 -2.03 -6.82
CA HIS A 27 -6.35 -1.83 -5.47
C HIS A 27 -6.42 -3.14 -4.68
N GLU A 28 -7.01 -4.19 -5.25
CA GLU A 28 -7.09 -5.52 -4.61
C GLU A 28 -5.71 -6.10 -4.34
N LEU A 29 -4.79 -6.01 -5.30
CA LEU A 29 -3.41 -6.52 -5.18
C LEU A 29 -2.64 -5.86 -4.01
N VAL A 30 -2.79 -4.55 -3.84
CA VAL A 30 -2.09 -3.77 -2.80
C VAL A 30 -2.72 -3.96 -1.43
N THR A 31 -4.06 -4.04 -1.38
CA THR A 31 -4.79 -4.15 -0.11
C THR A 31 -4.80 -5.57 0.44
N THR A 32 -4.62 -6.57 -0.43
CA THR A 32 -4.48 -7.97 -0.02
C THR A 32 -3.15 -8.17 0.72
N ARG A 33 -3.24 -8.72 1.93
CA ARG A 33 -2.09 -9.11 2.74
C ARG A 33 -2.27 -10.52 3.25
N PHE A 34 -1.19 -11.29 3.22
CA PHE A 34 -1.17 -12.69 3.61
C PHE A 34 -0.47 -12.88 4.95
N SER A 35 -0.96 -13.79 5.77
CA SER A 35 -0.28 -14.21 6.99
C SER A 35 1.09 -14.80 6.64
N CYS A 36 2.11 -14.42 7.40
CA CYS A 36 3.46 -14.96 7.28
C CYS A 36 4.03 -15.35 8.65
N ASN A 37 5.16 -16.04 8.65
CA ASN A 37 5.86 -16.40 9.88
C ASN A 37 6.74 -15.26 10.40
N GLU A 38 7.23 -15.41 11.63
CA GLU A 38 8.11 -14.43 12.29
C GLU A 38 9.43 -14.25 11.53
N VAL A 39 9.97 -15.32 10.93
CA VAL A 39 11.21 -15.26 10.15
C VAL A 39 11.10 -14.26 8.99
N LEU A 40 9.96 -14.23 8.29
CA LEU A 40 9.72 -13.23 7.25
C LEU A 40 9.44 -11.84 7.84
N ALA A 41 8.78 -11.78 9.01
CA ALA A 41 8.49 -10.53 9.71
C ALA A 41 9.76 -9.81 10.19
N ASP A 42 10.80 -10.56 10.55
CA ASP A 42 12.10 -10.05 11.00
C ASP A 42 13.10 -9.85 9.84
N HIS A 43 12.66 -9.99 8.59
CA HIS A 43 13.53 -9.78 7.43
C HIS A 43 13.99 -8.31 7.36
N GLN A 44 15.29 -8.08 7.14
CA GLN A 44 15.92 -6.75 7.27
C GLN A 44 15.36 -5.69 6.30
N THR A 45 14.92 -6.09 5.11
CA THR A 45 14.45 -5.15 4.07
C THR A 45 12.98 -5.32 3.69
N ILE A 46 12.35 -6.44 4.03
CA ILE A 46 10.95 -6.69 3.61
C ILE A 46 10.07 -6.06 4.66
N GLN A 47 9.16 -5.18 4.24
CA GLN A 47 8.26 -4.55 5.17
C GLN A 47 7.05 -5.45 5.45
N VAL A 48 6.91 -5.84 6.70
CA VAL A 48 5.81 -6.67 7.19
C VAL A 48 5.01 -5.86 8.19
N TRP A 49 3.69 -5.90 8.08
CA TRP A 49 2.84 -5.41 9.16
C TRP A 49 2.90 -6.41 10.31
N SER A 50 3.30 -5.96 11.49
CA SER A 50 3.47 -6.83 12.65
C SER A 50 2.63 -6.36 13.83
N ASN A 51 1.85 -7.28 14.40
CA ASN A 51 1.32 -7.17 15.75
C ASN A 51 1.98 -8.24 16.63
N LYS A 52 3.11 -7.89 17.25
CA LYS A 52 3.94 -8.83 18.03
C LYS A 52 3.21 -9.41 19.24
N GLU A 53 2.32 -8.64 19.87
CA GLU A 53 1.52 -9.11 21.01
C GLU A 53 0.57 -10.25 20.64
N LYS A 54 0.10 -10.26 19.38
CA LYS A 54 -0.85 -11.25 18.87
C LYS A 54 -0.22 -12.30 17.97
N ASN A 55 1.10 -12.25 17.77
CA ASN A 55 1.81 -13.10 16.80
C ASN A 55 1.15 -13.08 15.41
N ASP A 56 0.66 -11.90 14.98
CA ASP A 56 -0.01 -11.71 13.69
C ASP A 56 0.90 -10.87 12.78
N PHE A 57 1.44 -11.52 11.75
CA PHE A 57 2.33 -10.92 10.77
C PHE A 57 1.72 -11.01 9.40
N LYS A 58 1.71 -9.90 8.67
CA LYS A 58 1.10 -9.83 7.34
C LYS A 58 2.02 -9.15 6.35
N VAL A 59 2.24 -9.83 5.22
CA VAL A 59 3.04 -9.32 4.10
C VAL A 59 2.11 -9.01 2.92
N GLY A 60 2.39 -7.89 2.25
CA GLY A 60 1.73 -7.50 1.01
C GLY A 60 2.76 -7.20 -0.07
N ILE A 61 2.31 -6.97 -1.30
CA ILE A 61 3.19 -6.79 -2.45
C ILE A 61 4.17 -5.62 -2.29
N ILE A 62 3.73 -4.50 -1.71
CA ILE A 62 4.60 -3.33 -1.48
C ILE A 62 5.75 -3.65 -0.55
N GLY A 63 5.51 -4.46 0.48
CA GLY A 63 6.56 -4.87 1.41
C GLY A 63 7.64 -5.72 0.74
N LEU A 64 7.23 -6.58 -0.18
CA LEU A 64 8.16 -7.38 -0.99
C LEU A 64 8.95 -6.51 -1.98
N LEU A 65 8.28 -5.58 -2.67
CA LEU A 65 8.95 -4.66 -3.60
C LEU A 65 9.98 -3.78 -2.90
N ASN A 66 9.64 -3.24 -1.73
CA ASN A 66 10.60 -2.51 -0.91
C ASN A 66 11.75 -3.41 -0.41
N GLY A 67 11.52 -4.71 -0.23
CA GLY A 67 12.58 -5.68 0.05
C GLY A 67 13.68 -5.73 -1.02
N ILE A 68 13.35 -5.45 -2.29
CA ILE A 68 14.30 -5.40 -3.41
C ILE A 68 15.15 -4.13 -3.35
N PHE A 69 14.52 -2.98 -3.08
CA PHE A 69 15.19 -1.68 -3.09
C PHE A 69 15.83 -1.30 -1.75
N GLY A 70 15.51 -2.04 -0.68
CA GLY A 70 16.00 -1.81 0.67
C GLY A 70 15.12 -0.86 1.49
N THR A 71 15.59 -0.60 2.70
CA THR A 71 14.94 0.27 3.69
C THR A 71 15.88 1.41 4.09
N ALA A 72 15.30 2.55 4.47
CA ALA A 72 16.02 3.66 5.07
C ALA A 72 16.29 3.41 6.57
N ASP A 73 17.02 4.32 7.22
CA ASP A 73 17.44 4.21 8.63
C ASP A 73 16.28 4.06 9.64
N ASP A 74 15.07 4.44 9.28
CA ASP A 74 13.86 4.26 10.11
C ASP A 74 13.05 3.00 9.77
N GLY A 75 13.61 2.11 8.94
CA GLY A 75 13.03 0.83 8.57
C GLY A 75 11.97 0.90 7.46
N TRP A 76 11.72 2.08 6.86
CA TRP A 76 10.75 2.20 5.77
C TRP A 76 11.39 2.11 4.39
N GLY A 77 10.69 1.45 3.46
CA GLY A 77 11.05 1.40 2.05
C GLY A 77 10.77 2.71 1.30
N ALA A 78 11.17 2.76 0.03
CA ALA A 78 11.06 3.95 -0.81
C ALA A 78 9.72 4.06 -1.57
N ILE A 79 8.99 2.96 -1.75
CA ILE A 79 7.73 2.92 -2.50
C ILE A 79 6.54 2.88 -1.54
N ALA A 80 5.56 3.74 -1.77
CA ALA A 80 4.28 3.71 -1.07
C ALA A 80 3.11 3.69 -2.05
N SER A 81 2.05 2.99 -1.65
CA SER A 81 0.73 3.15 -2.24
C SER A 81 0.06 4.38 -1.67
N ASP A 82 -0.54 5.18 -2.55
CA ASP A 82 -1.21 6.42 -2.20
C ASP A 82 -2.71 6.21 -2.16
N PHE A 83 -3.36 6.66 -1.09
CA PHE A 83 -4.77 6.41 -0.83
C PHE A 83 -5.49 7.69 -0.46
N ASP A 84 -6.69 7.84 -1.01
CA ASP A 84 -7.66 8.84 -0.56
C ASP A 84 -8.72 8.19 0.32
N VAL A 85 -9.28 8.99 1.23
CA VAL A 85 -10.46 8.63 1.99
C VAL A 85 -11.68 9.11 1.20
N VAL A 86 -12.58 8.20 0.84
CA VAL A 86 -13.74 8.49 -0.01
C VAL A 86 -15.02 7.90 0.56
N CYS A 87 -16.16 8.54 0.27
CA CYS A 87 -17.46 7.92 0.48
C CYS A 87 -17.68 6.85 -0.60
N PRO A 88 -18.08 5.61 -0.25
CA PRO A 88 -18.37 4.58 -1.24
C PRO A 88 -19.52 4.97 -2.19
N ASN A 89 -20.39 5.90 -1.77
CA ASN A 89 -21.50 6.42 -2.57
C ASN A 89 -21.16 7.71 -3.34
N GLY A 90 -19.91 8.18 -3.30
CA GLY A 90 -19.46 9.34 -4.07
C GLY A 90 -19.80 10.73 -3.49
N HIS A 91 -20.26 10.80 -2.24
CA HIS A 91 -20.45 12.09 -1.54
C HIS A 91 -19.12 12.75 -1.20
N GLU A 92 -19.14 14.08 -1.15
CA GLU A 92 -17.99 14.85 -0.66
C GLU A 92 -17.79 14.60 0.84
N LEU A 93 -16.54 14.51 1.25
CA LEU A 93 -16.18 14.31 2.65
C LEU A 93 -15.57 15.60 3.22
N PRO A 94 -15.77 15.86 4.52
CA PRO A 94 -14.99 16.85 5.23
C PRO A 94 -13.49 16.62 5.05
N GLU A 95 -12.71 17.69 4.89
CA GLU A 95 -11.26 17.66 4.61
C GLU A 95 -10.44 16.82 5.63
N LYS A 96 -10.96 16.62 6.84
CA LYS A 96 -10.30 15.87 7.92
C LYS A 96 -10.86 14.47 8.14
N SER A 97 -11.68 13.95 7.23
CA SER A 97 -12.21 12.60 7.33
C SER A 97 -11.10 11.54 7.34
N ARG A 98 -11.28 10.54 8.18
CA ARG A 98 -10.35 9.42 8.36
C ARG A 98 -11.05 8.11 8.04
N MET A 99 -10.27 7.10 7.68
CA MET A 99 -10.78 5.74 7.52
C MET A 99 -11.55 5.30 8.77
N GLY A 100 -12.77 4.82 8.58
CA GLY A 100 -13.66 4.41 9.68
C GLY A 100 -14.61 5.48 10.18
N ASP A 101 -14.48 6.74 9.74
CA ASP A 101 -15.53 7.75 9.96
C ASP A 101 -16.80 7.40 9.16
N GLN A 102 -17.94 7.94 9.59
CA GLN A 102 -19.19 7.84 8.84
C GLN A 102 -19.38 9.07 7.94
N CYS A 103 -19.83 8.84 6.71
CA CYS A 103 -20.26 9.89 5.81
C CYS A 103 -21.48 10.60 6.39
N VAL A 104 -21.43 11.94 6.46
CA VAL A 104 -22.49 12.75 7.05
C VAL A 104 -23.79 12.74 6.23
N GLU A 105 -23.70 12.41 4.94
CA GLU A 105 -24.85 12.40 4.03
C GLU A 105 -25.59 11.05 4.05
N CYS A 106 -24.87 9.94 3.90
CA CYS A 106 -25.48 8.62 3.77
C CYS A 106 -25.32 7.72 5.01
N GLY A 107 -24.50 8.11 5.99
CA GLY A 107 -24.25 7.32 7.20
C GLY A 107 -23.31 6.11 7.01
N ASP A 108 -22.93 5.79 5.78
CA ASP A 108 -21.99 4.68 5.50
C ASP A 108 -20.56 5.02 5.90
N HIS A 109 -19.78 3.98 6.22
CA HIS A 109 -18.37 4.14 6.55
C HIS A 109 -17.56 4.53 5.33
N VAL A 110 -16.70 5.54 5.48
CA VAL A 110 -15.76 5.95 4.45
C VAL A 110 -14.65 4.92 4.29
N VAL A 111 -14.19 4.75 3.06
CA VAL A 111 -13.21 3.72 2.69
C VAL A 111 -11.94 4.37 2.15
N MET A 112 -10.83 3.63 2.17
CA MET A 112 -9.64 4.04 1.43
C MET A 112 -9.73 3.58 -0.01
N LYS A 113 -9.45 4.48 -0.95
CA LYS A 113 -9.36 4.19 -2.37
C LYS A 113 -7.92 4.43 -2.83
N LEU A 114 -7.35 3.47 -3.54
CA LEU A 114 -6.01 3.61 -4.12
C LEU A 114 -6.08 4.67 -5.22
N ILE A 115 -5.16 5.64 -5.20
CA ILE A 115 -5.05 6.70 -6.20
C ILE A 115 -3.74 6.66 -6.98
N GLY A 116 -2.82 5.78 -6.59
CA GLY A 116 -1.58 5.52 -7.31
C GLY A 116 -0.45 5.06 -6.40
N PHE A 117 0.77 5.25 -6.87
CA PHE A 117 2.00 4.91 -6.16
C PHE A 117 2.97 6.08 -6.25
N LYS A 118 3.74 6.27 -5.18
CA LYS A 118 4.71 7.35 -5.10
C LYS A 118 6.00 6.93 -4.42
N ARG A 119 7.06 7.66 -4.77
CA ARG A 119 8.32 7.63 -4.06
C ARG A 119 8.16 8.45 -2.79
N ILE A 120 8.52 7.89 -1.64
CA ILE A 120 8.45 8.58 -0.35
C ILE A 120 9.84 8.95 0.20
N ARG A 121 10.92 8.52 -0.47
CA ARG A 121 12.33 8.78 -0.12
C ARG A 121 13.21 8.68 -1.35
#